data_AF-A0A6V8F2A1-F1
#
_entry.id   AF-A0A6V8F2A1-F1
#
_cell.length_a   1.000
_cell.length_b   1.000
_cell.length_c   1.000
_cell.angle_alpha   90.00
_cell.angle_beta   90.00
_cell.angle_gamma   90.00
#
_symmetry.space_group_name_H-M   'P 1'
#
loop_
_entity.id
_entity.type
_entity.pdbx_description
1 polymer ?
#
loop_
_entity_poly.entity_id
_entity_poly.type
_entity_poly.pdbx_seq_one_letter_code
_entity_poly.pdbx_strand_id
1 'polypeptide(L)'
;MKPFHEYVDEYRKQMKKGDIKEAYKGLMKYIMDLRTYFKNKYPDYFVSGSIYYGYMDMTYFSFFPASLKRKKLKIAIVFCHDTFKFEVWLAGYNKTVQTKYWKLFKESDWKKYRIPSTTKGVDSIMENILVDNPDFSNLDTLTKQIECGTLEFIKDVDDFLSKQ
;
A
#
# COMPACT_ATOMS: atom_id res chain seq x y z
N MET A 1 -6.44 28.16 7.48
CA MET A 1 -7.21 27.06 6.86
C MET A 1 -8.35 27.68 6.08
N LYS A 2 -8.50 27.38 4.79
CA LYS A 2 -9.64 27.90 4.00
C LYS A 2 -10.96 27.32 4.56
N PRO A 3 -12.09 28.05 4.53
CA PRO A 3 -13.39 27.52 4.91
C PRO A 3 -13.86 26.42 3.94
N PHE A 4 -14.67 25.47 4.43
CA PHE A 4 -15.09 24.29 3.65
C PHE A 4 -15.71 24.64 2.28
N HIS A 5 -16.52 25.70 2.21
CA HIS A 5 -17.18 26.09 0.97
C HIS A 5 -16.18 26.45 -0.15
N GLU A 6 -15.03 27.05 0.18
CA GLU A 6 -14.00 27.37 -0.81
C GLU A 6 -13.37 26.10 -1.42
N TYR A 7 -13.21 25.02 -0.63
CA TYR A 7 -12.77 23.73 -1.17
C TYR A 7 -13.82 23.09 -2.06
N VAL A 8 -15.11 23.22 -1.72
CA VAL A 8 -16.22 22.73 -2.56
C VAL A 8 -16.29 23.49 -3.88
N ASP A 9 -16.05 24.79 -3.86
CA ASP A 9 -16.01 25.62 -5.07
C ASP A 9 -14.84 25.23 -5.99
N GLU A 10 -13.66 24.96 -5.41
CA GLU A 10 -12.52 24.46 -6.17
C GLU A 10 -12.77 23.06 -6.73
N TYR A 11 -13.32 22.16 -5.91
CA TYR A 11 -13.73 20.82 -6.37
C TYR A 11 -14.69 20.92 -7.55
N ARG A 12 -15.69 21.80 -7.49
CA ARG A 12 -16.63 22.03 -8.61
C ARG A 12 -15.93 22.48 -9.89
N LYS A 13 -14.90 23.33 -9.79
CA LYS A 13 -14.10 23.76 -10.96
C LYS A 13 -13.32 22.60 -11.56
N GLN A 14 -12.67 21.78 -10.73
CA GLN A 14 -11.92 20.61 -11.21
C GLN A 14 -12.85 19.56 -11.83
N MET A 15 -14.03 19.33 -11.24
CA MET A 15 -15.04 18.43 -11.81
C MET A 15 -15.57 18.91 -13.16
N LYS A 16 -15.66 20.22 -13.39
CA LYS A 16 -16.05 20.79 -14.69
C LYS A 16 -14.99 20.60 -15.78
N LYS A 17 -13.70 20.58 -15.43
CA LYS A 17 -12.62 20.26 -16.39
C LYS A 17 -12.69 18.81 -16.87
N GLY A 18 -13.17 17.90 -16.02
CA GLY A 18 -13.45 16.51 -16.38
C GLY A 18 -12.26 15.55 -16.25
N ASP A 19 -11.04 16.01 -16.51
CA ASP A 19 -9.84 15.15 -16.51
C ASP A 19 -9.64 14.41 -15.18
N ILE A 20 -9.87 15.08 -14.05
CA ILE A 20 -9.70 14.48 -12.71
C ILE A 20 -10.63 13.28 -12.51
N LYS A 21 -11.83 13.31 -13.09
CA LYS A 21 -12.80 12.21 -12.98
C LYS A 21 -12.33 11.00 -13.76
N GLU A 22 -11.85 11.21 -14.99
CA GLU A 22 -11.36 10.11 -15.83
C GLU A 22 -10.03 9.55 -15.29
N ALA A 23 -9.13 10.42 -14.82
CA ALA A 23 -7.90 10.00 -14.14
C ALA A 23 -8.20 9.15 -12.90
N TYR A 24 -9.07 9.62 -12.01
CA TYR A 24 -9.43 8.87 -10.80
C TYR A 24 -10.08 7.52 -11.14
N LYS A 25 -11.01 7.48 -12.12
CA LYS A 25 -11.62 6.23 -12.59
C LYS A 25 -10.56 5.27 -13.15
N GLY A 26 -9.62 5.77 -13.95
CA GLY A 26 -8.50 5.00 -14.49
C GLY A 26 -7.61 4.41 -13.39
N LEU A 27 -7.25 5.21 -12.38
CA LEU A 27 -6.47 4.76 -11.23
C LEU A 27 -7.21 3.66 -10.45
N MET A 28 -8.50 3.83 -10.17
CA MET A 28 -9.28 2.83 -9.43
C MET A 28 -9.42 1.52 -10.22
N LYS A 29 -9.58 1.62 -11.54
CA LYS A 29 -9.57 0.45 -12.42
C LYS A 29 -8.21 -0.26 -12.37
N TYR A 30 -7.12 0.47 -12.51
CA TYR A 30 -5.78 -0.11 -12.47
C TYR A 30 -5.50 -0.83 -11.14
N ILE A 31 -5.85 -0.22 -10.00
CA ILE A 31 -5.65 -0.85 -8.68
C ILE A 31 -6.49 -2.13 -8.55
N MET A 32 -7.70 -2.15 -9.12
CA MET A 32 -8.53 -3.35 -9.15
C MET A 32 -7.95 -4.45 -10.04
N ASP A 33 -7.43 -4.09 -11.20
CA ASP A 33 -6.79 -5.01 -12.14
C ASP A 33 -5.51 -5.59 -11.51
N LEU A 34 -4.68 -4.75 -10.88
CA LEU A 34 -3.48 -5.14 -10.12
C LEU A 34 -3.82 -6.10 -8.97
N ARG A 35 -4.85 -5.79 -8.16
CA ARG A 35 -5.32 -6.72 -7.12
C ARG A 35 -5.70 -8.07 -7.69
N THR A 36 -6.42 -8.07 -8.81
CA THR A 36 -6.89 -9.28 -9.49
C THR A 36 -5.72 -10.10 -10.04
N TYR A 37 -4.71 -9.42 -10.58
CA TYR A 37 -3.45 -10.02 -11.00
C TYR A 37 -2.77 -10.78 -9.86
N PHE A 38 -2.57 -10.16 -8.69
CA PHE A 38 -1.99 -10.83 -7.53
C PHE A 38 -2.84 -12.02 -7.06
N LYS A 39 -4.17 -11.88 -7.04
CA LYS A 39 -5.09 -12.96 -6.64
C LYS A 39 -4.98 -14.17 -7.55
N ASN A 40 -4.89 -13.96 -8.86
CA ASN A 40 -4.85 -15.03 -9.85
C ASN A 40 -3.47 -15.70 -9.92
N LYS A 41 -2.40 -14.91 -9.76
CA LYS A 41 -1.02 -15.41 -9.89
C LYS A 41 -0.51 -16.11 -8.64
N TYR A 42 -1.00 -15.74 -7.45
CA TYR A 42 -0.61 -16.33 -6.17
C TYR A 42 -1.81 -16.98 -5.47
N PRO A 43 -2.33 -18.11 -5.97
CA PRO A 43 -3.55 -18.74 -5.46
C PRO A 43 -3.41 -19.21 -4.00
N ASP A 44 -2.19 -19.52 -3.55
CA ASP A 44 -1.90 -19.92 -2.17
C ASP A 44 -1.90 -18.73 -1.20
N TYR A 45 -1.93 -17.51 -1.71
CA TYR A 45 -1.88 -16.29 -0.91
C TYR A 45 -3.28 -15.70 -0.87
N PHE A 46 -3.69 -15.28 0.33
CA PHE A 46 -5.00 -14.63 0.45
C PHE A 46 -4.87 -13.17 0.02
N VAL A 47 -5.75 -12.71 -0.88
CA VAL A 47 -5.90 -11.29 -1.25
C VAL A 47 -7.23 -10.80 -0.69
N SER A 48 -7.26 -9.61 -0.07
CA SER A 48 -8.49 -9.05 0.49
C SER A 48 -9.59 -8.95 -0.56
N GLY A 49 -10.84 -9.23 -0.17
CA GLY A 49 -12.01 -9.08 -1.05
C GLY A 49 -12.21 -7.63 -1.49
N SER A 50 -11.94 -6.68 -0.60
CA SER A 50 -12.13 -5.25 -0.79
C SER A 50 -10.83 -4.49 -1.10
N ILE A 51 -11.00 -3.33 -1.72
CA ILE A 51 -10.02 -2.25 -1.84
C ILE A 51 -10.43 -1.17 -0.84
N TYR A 52 -9.45 -0.61 -0.12
CA TYR A 52 -9.64 0.60 0.66
C TYR A 52 -9.39 1.80 -0.24
N TYR A 53 -10.43 2.62 -0.47
CA TYR A 53 -10.37 3.77 -1.38
C TYR A 53 -9.83 5.05 -0.74
N GLY A 54 -9.80 5.12 0.59
CA GLY A 54 -9.34 6.30 1.32
C GLY A 54 -10.19 7.55 1.03
N TYR A 55 -9.60 8.70 1.33
CA TYR A 55 -10.15 10.03 1.11
C TYR A 55 -9.41 10.76 -0.03
N MET A 56 -8.97 10.02 -1.06
CA MET A 56 -8.00 10.47 -2.07
C MET A 56 -6.62 10.84 -1.50
N ASP A 57 -6.29 10.30 -0.33
CA ASP A 57 -4.97 10.34 0.30
C ASP A 57 -4.16 9.09 -0.10
N MET A 58 -4.79 7.92 0.00
CA MET A 58 -4.22 6.64 -0.38
C MET A 58 -5.30 5.64 -0.83
N THR A 59 -4.93 4.73 -1.70
CA THR A 59 -5.77 3.59 -2.09
C THR A 59 -4.95 2.31 -2.02
N TYR A 60 -5.47 1.27 -1.37
CA TYR A 60 -4.71 0.03 -1.19
C TYR A 60 -5.58 -1.21 -1.13
N PHE A 61 -4.95 -2.36 -1.34
CA PHE A 61 -5.52 -3.66 -0.99
C PHE A 61 -4.51 -4.46 -0.16
N SER A 62 -5.00 -5.45 0.58
CA SER A 62 -4.15 -6.29 1.43
C SER A 62 -3.88 -7.64 0.79
N PHE A 63 -2.64 -8.08 0.93
CA PHE A 63 -2.08 -9.33 0.44
C PHE A 63 -1.47 -10.11 1.62
N PHE A 64 -1.76 -11.40 1.71
CA PHE A 64 -1.47 -12.20 2.90
C PHE A 64 -0.73 -13.48 2.51
N PRO A 65 0.61 -13.42 2.42
CA PRO A 65 1.45 -14.61 2.39
C PRO A 65 1.16 -15.51 3.60
N ALA A 66 1.19 -16.83 3.42
CA ALA A 66 0.82 -17.78 4.46
C ALA A 66 1.69 -17.64 5.73
N SER A 67 2.98 -17.37 5.56
CA SER A 67 3.97 -17.09 6.63
C SER A 67 3.53 -15.93 7.53
N LEU A 68 3.18 -14.80 6.91
CA LEU A 68 2.75 -13.58 7.60
C LEU A 68 1.34 -13.72 8.20
N LYS A 69 0.44 -14.39 7.49
CA LYS A 69 -0.94 -14.61 7.97
C LYS A 69 -0.97 -15.36 9.31
N ARG A 70 -0.12 -16.39 9.49
CA ARG A 70 0.03 -17.11 10.76
C ARG A 70 0.48 -16.21 11.91
N LYS A 71 1.25 -15.16 11.60
CA LYS A 71 1.72 -14.13 12.54
C LYS A 71 0.74 -12.97 12.71
N LYS A 72 -0.46 -13.04 12.11
CA LYS A 72 -1.46 -11.95 12.06
C LYS A 72 -0.90 -10.68 11.42
N LEU A 73 0.03 -10.83 10.48
CA LEU A 73 0.61 -9.77 9.66
C LEU A 73 0.01 -9.80 8.26
N LYS A 74 0.03 -8.65 7.59
CA LYS A 74 -0.42 -8.48 6.21
C LYS A 74 0.50 -7.53 5.46
N ILE A 75 0.54 -7.69 4.15
CA ILE A 75 1.16 -6.74 3.23
C ILE A 75 0.06 -5.84 2.69
N ALA A 76 0.30 -4.54 2.62
CA ALA A 76 -0.54 -3.59 1.90
C ALA A 76 0.25 -3.06 0.70
N ILE A 77 -0.34 -3.14 -0.50
CA ILE A 77 0.18 -2.49 -1.70
C ILE A 77 -0.61 -1.20 -1.85
N VAL A 78 0.06 -0.07 -1.69
CA VAL A 78 -0.54 1.25 -1.49
C VAL A 78 -0.18 2.16 -2.65
N PHE A 79 -1.17 2.82 -3.22
CA PHE A 79 -0.97 4.00 -4.06
C PHE A 79 -1.20 5.25 -3.21
N CYS A 80 -0.16 6.04 -3.02
CA CYS A 80 -0.21 7.31 -2.29
C CYS A 80 -0.54 8.42 -3.29
N HIS A 81 -1.74 9.02 -3.20
CA HIS A 81 -2.20 10.02 -4.17
C HIS A 81 -1.42 11.34 -4.03
N ASP A 82 -1.12 11.75 -2.80
CA ASP A 82 -0.42 13.01 -2.50
C ASP A 82 1.01 13.04 -3.06
N THR A 83 1.71 11.91 -3.01
CA THR A 83 3.10 11.77 -3.49
C THR A 83 3.19 11.12 -4.86
N PHE A 84 2.09 10.56 -5.35
CA PHE A 84 1.96 9.86 -6.62
C PHE A 84 2.86 8.62 -6.77
N LYS A 85 3.00 7.84 -5.69
CA LYS A 85 3.91 6.69 -5.60
C LYS A 85 3.18 5.40 -5.30
N PHE A 86 3.79 4.29 -5.71
CA PHE A 86 3.43 2.97 -5.17
C PHE A 86 4.37 2.60 -4.04
N GLU A 87 3.80 2.14 -2.94
CA GLU A 87 4.50 1.68 -1.75
C GLU A 87 4.02 0.30 -1.34
N VAL A 88 4.85 -0.40 -0.57
CA VAL A 88 4.52 -1.65 0.10
C VAL A 88 4.72 -1.48 1.59
N TRP A 89 3.69 -1.82 2.36
CA TRP A 89 3.72 -1.72 3.82
C TRP A 89 3.55 -3.09 4.45
N LEU A 90 4.32 -3.37 5.49
CA LEU A 90 3.99 -4.40 6.47
C LEU A 90 3.00 -3.81 7.46
N ALA A 91 1.87 -4.46 7.70
CA ALA A 91 0.87 -4.00 8.66
C ALA A 91 0.40 -5.13 9.59
N GLY A 92 -0.01 -4.74 10.79
CA GLY A 92 -0.66 -5.66 11.73
C GLY A 92 -2.14 -5.88 11.38
N TYR A 93 -2.68 -7.05 11.69
CA TYR A 93 -4.12 -7.29 11.57
C TYR A 93 -4.94 -6.38 12.52
N ASN A 94 -4.36 -6.02 13.66
CA ASN A 94 -4.92 -5.07 14.63
C ASN A 94 -3.79 -4.25 15.29
N LYS A 95 -4.16 -3.22 16.07
CA LYS A 95 -3.21 -2.32 16.74
C LYS A 95 -2.30 -3.01 17.76
N THR A 96 -2.74 -4.08 18.40
CA THR A 96 -1.91 -4.88 19.33
C THR A 96 -0.79 -5.59 18.57
N VAL A 97 -1.13 -6.27 17.46
CA VAL A 97 -0.14 -6.95 16.60
C VAL A 97 0.79 -5.93 15.96
N GLN A 98 0.26 -4.80 15.48
CA GLN A 98 1.05 -3.72 14.91
C GLN A 98 2.12 -3.24 15.91
N THR A 99 1.72 -2.88 17.13
CA THR A 99 2.65 -2.40 18.16
C THR A 99 3.70 -3.46 18.52
N LYS A 100 3.31 -4.74 18.62
CA LYS A 100 4.25 -5.84 18.91
C LYS A 100 5.37 -5.91 17.88
N TYR A 101 5.01 -6.02 16.60
CA TYR A 101 6.01 -6.19 15.53
C TYR A 101 6.76 -4.90 15.24
N TRP A 102 6.12 -3.74 15.38
CA TRP A 102 6.81 -2.46 15.29
C TRP A 102 7.93 -2.31 16.32
N LYS A 103 7.68 -2.69 17.59
CA LYS A 103 8.73 -2.70 18.62
C LYS A 103 9.85 -3.67 18.25
N LEU A 104 9.50 -4.90 17.84
CA LEU A 104 10.48 -5.90 17.42
C LEU A 104 11.41 -5.37 16.33
N PHE A 105 10.87 -4.78 15.26
CA PHE A 105 11.69 -4.23 14.18
C PHE A 105 12.49 -3.01 14.64
N LYS A 106 11.90 -2.12 15.44
CA LYS A 106 12.56 -0.90 15.92
C LYS A 106 13.73 -1.18 16.88
N GLU A 107 13.62 -2.24 17.67
CA GLU A 107 14.65 -2.67 18.63
C GLU A 107 15.70 -3.60 18.00
N SER A 108 15.48 -4.01 16.74
CA SER A 108 16.43 -4.82 15.97
C SER A 108 17.41 -3.97 15.16
N ASP A 109 18.43 -4.61 14.57
CA ASP A 109 19.37 -3.97 13.63
C ASP A 109 18.79 -3.76 12.21
N TRP A 110 17.46 -3.72 12.06
CA TRP A 110 16.82 -3.56 10.76
C TRP A 110 17.09 -2.18 10.16
N LYS A 111 17.74 -2.15 8.99
CA LYS A 111 18.09 -0.91 8.28
C LYS A 111 17.64 -0.85 6.82
N LYS A 112 17.02 -1.92 6.30
CA LYS A 112 16.68 -2.04 4.86
C LYS A 112 15.50 -1.15 4.46
N TYR A 113 14.47 -1.09 5.30
CA TYR A 113 13.21 -0.38 5.00
C TYR A 113 12.85 0.60 6.12
N ARG A 114 12.06 1.62 5.77
CA ARG A 114 11.66 2.66 6.71
C ARG A 114 10.73 2.07 7.76
N ILE A 115 11.03 2.33 9.04
CA ILE A 115 10.14 2.04 10.16
C ILE A 115 9.59 3.40 10.64
N PRO A 116 8.27 3.61 10.65
CA PRO A 116 7.68 4.84 11.16
C PRO A 116 8.12 5.13 12.60
N SER A 117 8.26 6.41 12.95
CA SER A 117 8.69 6.82 14.30
C SER A 117 7.64 6.51 15.39
N THR A 118 6.38 6.31 15.00
CA THR A 118 5.23 6.01 15.86
C THR A 118 4.20 5.13 15.14
N THR A 119 3.37 4.42 15.91
CA THR A 119 2.18 3.69 15.40
C THR A 119 0.88 4.49 15.60
N LYS A 120 0.94 5.67 16.24
CA LYS A 120 -0.23 6.52 16.46
C LYS A 120 -0.61 7.24 15.16
N GLY A 121 -1.79 6.94 14.61
CA GLY A 121 -2.25 7.51 13.34
C GLY A 121 -1.54 6.94 12.11
N VAL A 122 -0.72 5.91 12.28
CA VAL A 122 0.01 5.23 11.20
C VAL A 122 -0.41 3.76 11.20
N ASP A 123 -0.66 3.19 10.04
CA ASP A 123 -1.14 1.81 9.89
C ASP A 123 -0.05 0.80 9.50
N SER A 124 1.12 1.31 9.09
CA SER A 124 2.31 0.53 8.78
C SER A 124 3.12 0.19 10.05
N ILE A 125 3.81 -0.93 9.97
CA ILE A 125 4.92 -1.35 10.84
C ILE A 125 6.24 -0.94 10.17
N MET A 126 6.27 -1.05 8.84
CA MET A 126 7.41 -0.82 7.98
C MET A 126 6.92 -0.49 6.58
N GLU A 127 7.66 0.34 5.85
CA GLU A 127 7.28 0.90 4.56
C GLU A 127 8.46 0.86 3.60
N ASN A 128 8.18 0.62 2.32
CA ASN A 128 9.14 0.76 1.24
C ASN A 128 8.47 1.33 -0.01
N ILE A 129 9.20 2.17 -0.77
CA ILE A 129 8.74 2.66 -2.07
C ILE A 129 8.98 1.56 -3.10
N LEU A 130 7.92 1.15 -3.81
CA LEU A 130 8.00 0.22 -4.92
C LEU A 130 8.30 0.96 -6.23
N VAL A 131 7.59 2.06 -6.47
CA VAL A 131 7.72 2.87 -7.70
C VAL A 131 7.53 4.34 -7.34
N ASP A 132 8.60 5.11 -7.48
CA ASP A 132 8.64 6.53 -7.11
C ASP A 132 7.96 7.46 -8.12
N ASN A 133 8.01 7.11 -9.41
CA ASN A 133 7.37 7.84 -10.51
C ASN A 133 6.74 6.83 -11.48
N PRO A 134 5.50 6.37 -11.21
CA PRO A 134 4.86 5.34 -12.01
C PRO A 134 4.54 5.80 -13.43
N ASP A 135 4.95 5.00 -14.42
CA ASP A 135 4.60 5.19 -15.82
C ASP A 135 3.25 4.52 -16.13
N PHE A 136 2.19 5.33 -16.17
CA PHE A 136 0.84 4.87 -16.51
C PHE A 136 0.62 4.64 -18.02
N SER A 137 1.60 4.95 -18.87
CA SER A 137 1.53 4.60 -20.30
C SER A 137 1.85 3.13 -20.58
N ASN A 138 2.52 2.44 -19.64
CA ASN A 138 2.90 1.04 -19.74
C ASN A 138 2.55 0.25 -18.47
N LEU A 139 1.27 -0.10 -18.34
CA LEU A 139 0.72 -0.75 -17.15
C LEU A 139 1.31 -2.15 -16.87
N ASP A 140 1.73 -2.88 -17.91
CA ASP A 140 2.35 -4.20 -17.75
C ASP A 140 3.71 -4.09 -17.07
N THR A 141 4.51 -3.11 -17.46
CA THR A 141 5.82 -2.85 -16.85
C THR A 141 5.65 -2.37 -15.42
N LEU A 142 4.72 -1.45 -15.19
CA LEU A 142 4.38 -0.96 -13.86
C LEU A 142 3.93 -2.10 -12.93
N THR A 143 3.07 -3.00 -13.42
CA THR A 143 2.60 -4.18 -12.67
C THR A 143 3.75 -5.08 -12.28
N LYS A 144 4.69 -5.36 -13.19
CA LYS A 144 5.87 -6.19 -12.91
C LYS A 144 6.81 -5.54 -11.89
N GLN A 145 7.01 -4.23 -11.94
CA GLN A 145 7.83 -3.51 -10.95
C GLN A 145 7.23 -3.63 -9.55
N ILE A 146 5.92 -3.38 -9.43
CA ILE A 146 5.19 -3.51 -8.17
C ILE A 146 5.26 -4.94 -7.65
N GLU A 147 5.07 -5.93 -8.52
CA GLU A 147 5.17 -7.34 -8.18
C GLU A 147 6.54 -7.72 -7.64
N CYS A 148 7.61 -7.46 -8.41
CA CYS A 148 8.97 -7.82 -8.02
C CYS A 148 9.35 -7.19 -6.68
N GLY A 149 9.11 -5.90 -6.50
CA GLY A 149 9.41 -5.21 -5.25
C GLY A 149 8.58 -5.70 -4.07
N THR A 150 7.31 -6.07 -4.31
CA THR A 150 6.45 -6.64 -3.25
C THR A 150 6.98 -8.01 -2.81
N LEU A 151 7.36 -8.88 -3.74
CA LEU A 151 7.89 -10.20 -3.42
C LEU A 151 9.25 -10.12 -2.73
N GLU A 152 10.13 -9.21 -3.16
CA GLU A 152 11.40 -8.96 -2.47
C GLU A 152 11.16 -8.50 -1.03
N PHE A 153 10.28 -7.52 -0.84
CA PHE A 153 9.90 -7.04 0.48
C PHE A 153 9.38 -8.15 1.39
N ILE A 154 8.49 -9.01 0.87
CA ILE A 154 7.96 -10.17 1.61
C ILE A 154 9.10 -11.11 2.01
N LYS A 155 9.98 -11.44 1.07
CA LYS A 155 11.10 -12.35 1.30
C LYS A 155 12.01 -11.82 2.41
N ASP A 156 12.38 -10.54 2.37
CA ASP A 156 13.25 -9.97 3.40
C ASP A 156 12.60 -9.98 4.80
N VAL A 157 11.31 -9.67 4.86
CA VAL A 157 10.54 -9.70 6.12
C VAL A 157 10.46 -11.13 6.66
N ASP A 158 10.19 -12.12 5.81
CA ASP A 158 10.15 -13.53 6.22
C ASP A 158 11.54 -14.05 6.64
N ASP A 159 12.59 -13.69 5.91
CA ASP A 159 13.98 -14.05 6.23
C ASP A 159 14.41 -13.48 7.60
N PHE A 160 13.90 -12.30 7.98
CA PHE A 160 14.11 -11.76 9.32
C PHE A 160 13.28 -12.47 10.37
N LEU A 161 11.96 -12.60 10.15
CA LEU A 161 11.02 -13.15 11.13
C LEU A 161 11.18 -14.66 11.35
N SER A 162 11.91 -15.37 10.50
CA SER A 162 12.30 -16.77 10.69
C SER A 162 13.46 -16.96 11.65
N LYS A 163 14.22 -15.90 11.94
CA LYS A 163 15.38 -15.90 12.85
C LYS A 163 15.05 -15.40 14.27
N GLN A 164 13.81 -14.97 14.48
CA GLN A 164 13.27 -14.47 15.75
C GLN A 164 12.48 -15.58 16.46
#